data_AF-A0A938QIC3-F1
#
_entry.id   AF-A0A938QIC3-F1
#
_cell.length_a   1.000
_cell.length_b   1.000
_cell.length_c   1.000
_cell.angle_alpha   90.00
_cell.angle_beta   90.00
_cell.angle_gamma   90.00
#
_symmetry.space_group_name_H-M   'P 1'
#
loop_
_entity.id
_entity.type
_entity.pdbx_description
1 polymer ?
#
loop_
_entity_poly.entity_id
_entity_poly.type
_entity_poly.pdbx_seq_one_letter_code
_entity_poly.pdbx_strand_id
1 'polypeptide(L)'
;MSSAKKLTADAFFILQIVLSIISGGSQFRRLLTTSQGVNLSWLVSWLTYLVINLSLTIRAHRSQPSRVTLQTVLTYVSWTVAIASCLMVMLWMGRELWDIKDTVTAVLVGLAVIFTWLQARRRGLPITDPLVSGFLAVWFVGLPQITLAYKIFTVGGEGLAGWTLLAGHVGIVTRLGQLWFAIREAGWDRNRQGAALSEIANEATWLLVTLAWLRCWL
;
A
#
# COMPACT_ATOMS: atom_id res chain seq x y z
N MET A 1 8.72 -23.45 14.52
CA MET A 1 8.63 -22.09 15.13
C MET A 1 8.17 -22.22 16.58
N SER A 2 8.73 -21.46 17.53
CA SER A 2 8.33 -21.53 18.96
C SER A 2 6.90 -21.02 19.18
N SER A 3 6.26 -21.43 20.29
CA SER A 3 4.90 -21.00 20.65
C SER A 3 4.75 -19.48 20.69
N ALA A 4 5.71 -18.78 21.31
CA ALA A 4 5.74 -17.33 21.37
C ALA A 4 5.73 -16.65 19.99
N LYS A 5 6.53 -17.15 19.04
CA LYS A 5 6.57 -16.61 17.67
C LYS A 5 5.24 -16.79 16.92
N LYS A 6 4.54 -17.90 17.16
CA LYS A 6 3.21 -18.14 16.58
C LYS A 6 2.20 -17.14 17.14
N LEU A 7 2.22 -16.92 18.46
CA LEU A 7 1.36 -15.95 19.12
C LEU A 7 1.61 -14.53 18.61
N THR A 8 2.86 -14.13 18.40
CA THR A 8 3.19 -12.81 17.82
C THR A 8 2.66 -12.65 16.39
N ALA A 9 2.83 -13.66 15.53
CA ALA A 9 2.31 -13.62 14.17
C ALA A 9 0.77 -13.52 14.14
N ASP A 10 0.10 -14.23 15.04
CA ASP A 10 -1.36 -14.19 15.21
C ASP A 10 -1.82 -12.82 15.70
N ALA A 11 -1.13 -12.24 16.68
CA ALA A 11 -1.42 -10.90 17.18
C ALA A 11 -1.24 -9.85 16.07
N PHE A 12 -0.18 -9.94 15.26
CA PHE A 12 0.01 -9.05 14.12
C PHE A 12 -1.11 -9.22 13.09
N PHE A 13 -1.55 -10.46 12.83
CA PHE A 13 -2.66 -10.70 11.91
C PHE A 13 -3.96 -10.07 12.38
N ILE A 14 -4.36 -10.29 13.64
CA ILE A 14 -5.58 -9.68 14.18
C ILE A 14 -5.47 -8.16 14.18
N LEU A 15 -4.31 -7.62 14.57
CA LEU A 15 -4.06 -6.19 14.54
C LEU A 15 -4.21 -5.62 13.12
N GLN A 16 -3.71 -6.30 12.08
CA GLN A 16 -3.88 -5.87 10.69
C GLN A 16 -5.34 -5.73 10.26
N ILE A 17 -6.19 -6.70 10.64
CA ILE A 17 -7.62 -6.66 10.30
C ILE A 17 -8.31 -5.50 11.03
N VAL A 18 -7.97 -5.26 12.28
CA VAL A 18 -8.52 -4.11 13.04
C VAL A 18 -8.04 -2.79 12.43
N LEU A 19 -6.75 -2.69 12.07
CA LEU A 19 -6.18 -1.48 11.49
C LEU A 19 -6.74 -1.18 10.09
N SER A 20 -7.01 -2.19 9.25
CA SER A 20 -7.64 -1.97 7.95
C SER A 20 -9.06 -1.42 8.09
N ILE A 21 -9.81 -1.88 9.10
CA ILE A 21 -11.15 -1.37 9.42
C ILE A 21 -11.09 0.06 9.96
N ILE A 22 -10.17 0.36 10.90
CA ILE A 22 -10.00 1.71 11.45
C ILE A 22 -9.57 2.69 10.35
N SER A 23 -8.55 2.32 9.57
CA SER A 23 -8.04 3.11 8.45
C SER A 23 -9.14 3.32 7.40
N GLY A 24 -9.65 2.23 6.81
CA GLY A 24 -10.68 2.29 5.79
C GLY A 24 -11.96 2.98 6.24
N GLY A 25 -12.48 2.66 7.43
CA GLY A 25 -13.69 3.26 7.97
C GLY A 25 -13.54 4.76 8.27
N SER A 26 -12.41 5.17 8.84
CA SER A 26 -12.14 6.59 9.10
C SER A 26 -11.97 7.39 7.80
N GLN A 27 -11.24 6.85 6.83
CA GLN A 27 -11.04 7.49 5.53
C GLN A 27 -12.35 7.53 4.74
N PHE A 28 -13.12 6.44 4.71
CA PHE A 28 -14.43 6.38 4.07
C PHE A 28 -15.35 7.47 4.62
N ARG A 29 -15.46 7.56 5.94
CA ARG A 29 -16.28 8.61 6.59
C ARG A 29 -15.78 10.00 6.25
N ARG A 30 -14.46 10.21 6.16
CA ARG A 30 -13.88 11.51 5.79
C ARG A 30 -14.21 11.88 4.34
N LEU A 31 -14.11 10.93 3.42
CA LEU A 31 -14.41 11.15 1.99
C LEU A 31 -15.89 11.48 1.72
N LEU A 32 -16.81 11.10 2.62
CA LEU A 32 -18.20 11.57 2.57
C LEU A 32 -18.33 13.07 2.81
N THR A 33 -17.40 13.68 3.57
CA THR A 33 -17.49 15.10 3.94
C THR A 33 -16.55 15.99 3.14
N THR A 34 -15.32 15.56 2.87
CA THR A 34 -14.33 16.33 2.12
C THR A 34 -13.30 15.42 1.45
N SER A 35 -12.84 15.81 0.27
CA SER A 35 -11.74 15.17 -0.48
C SER A 35 -10.48 16.06 -0.55
N GLN A 36 -10.47 17.19 0.16
CA GLN A 36 -9.37 18.16 0.11
C GLN A 36 -8.02 17.48 0.43
N GLY A 37 -7.02 17.74 -0.40
CA GLY A 37 -5.68 17.16 -0.21
C GLY A 37 -5.53 15.71 -0.65
N VAL A 38 -6.63 15.05 -1.01
CA VAL A 38 -6.66 13.67 -1.54
C VAL A 38 -6.92 13.72 -3.04
N ASN A 39 -6.41 12.76 -3.80
CA ASN A 39 -6.66 12.68 -5.24
C ASN A 39 -7.00 11.25 -5.67
N LEU A 40 -7.73 11.12 -6.79
CA LEU A 40 -8.27 9.84 -7.25
C LEU A 40 -7.16 8.88 -7.64
N SER A 41 -6.14 9.39 -8.34
CA SER A 41 -4.97 8.64 -8.77
C SER A 41 -4.21 8.00 -7.61
N TRP A 42 -4.18 8.62 -6.42
CA TRP A 42 -3.59 7.98 -5.23
C TRP A 42 -4.38 6.75 -4.79
N LEU A 43 -5.71 6.83 -4.66
CA LEU A 43 -6.51 5.66 -4.26
C LEU A 43 -6.44 4.53 -5.30
N VAL A 44 -6.49 4.88 -6.59
CA VAL A 44 -6.34 3.89 -7.68
C VAL A 44 -4.96 3.23 -7.65
N SER A 45 -3.91 4.01 -7.45
CA SER A 45 -2.54 3.48 -7.41
C SER A 45 -2.30 2.66 -6.14
N TRP A 46 -2.83 3.10 -4.99
CA TRP A 46 -2.78 2.33 -3.74
C TRP A 46 -3.52 0.99 -3.88
N LEU A 47 -4.70 0.99 -4.49
CA LEU A 47 -5.42 -0.25 -4.78
C LEU A 47 -4.61 -1.18 -5.70
N THR A 48 -3.98 -0.64 -6.73
CA THR A 48 -3.11 -1.39 -7.65
C THR A 48 -1.90 -1.99 -6.92
N TYR A 49 -1.25 -1.21 -6.06
CA TYR A 49 -0.19 -1.67 -5.16
C TYR A 49 -0.64 -2.86 -4.29
N LEU A 50 -1.84 -2.78 -3.70
CA LEU A 50 -2.38 -3.86 -2.86
C LEU A 50 -2.66 -5.12 -3.67
N VAL A 51 -3.19 -4.99 -4.88
CA VAL A 51 -3.44 -6.13 -5.78
C VAL A 51 -2.12 -6.80 -6.21
N ILE A 52 -1.09 -6.02 -6.51
CA ILE A 52 0.24 -6.58 -6.84
C ILE A 52 0.79 -7.37 -5.65
N ASN A 53 0.77 -6.79 -4.44
CA ASN A 53 1.24 -7.47 -3.23
C ASN A 53 0.40 -8.69 -2.85
N LEU A 54 -0.92 -8.64 -3.05
CA LEU A 54 -1.80 -9.78 -2.89
C LEU A 54 -1.40 -10.91 -3.85
N SER A 55 -1.14 -10.60 -5.12
CA SER A 55 -0.68 -11.58 -6.10
C SER A 55 0.68 -12.19 -5.72
N LEU A 56 1.63 -11.37 -5.28
CA LEU A 56 2.95 -11.83 -4.79
C LEU A 56 2.80 -12.78 -3.60
N THR A 57 1.96 -12.44 -2.62
CA THR A 57 1.78 -13.24 -1.41
C THR A 57 0.98 -14.52 -1.67
N ILE A 58 -0.01 -14.50 -2.57
CA ILE A 58 -0.69 -15.72 -3.05
C ILE A 58 0.33 -16.65 -3.74
N ARG A 59 1.18 -16.12 -4.61
CA ARG A 59 2.23 -16.91 -5.28
C ARG A 59 3.23 -17.48 -4.28
N ALA A 60 3.67 -16.67 -3.31
CA ALA A 60 4.56 -17.12 -2.23
C ALA A 60 3.93 -18.26 -1.43
N HIS A 61 2.64 -18.16 -1.11
CA HIS A 61 1.89 -19.21 -0.41
C HIS A 61 1.75 -20.46 -1.26
N ARG A 62 1.43 -20.33 -2.55
CA ARG A 62 1.33 -21.48 -3.46
C ARG A 62 2.67 -22.20 -3.64
N SER A 63 3.78 -21.46 -3.68
CA SER A 63 5.11 -22.06 -3.83
C SER A 63 5.59 -22.75 -2.55
N GLN A 64 5.32 -22.14 -1.39
CA GLN A 64 5.71 -22.68 -0.08
C GLN A 64 4.62 -22.30 0.94
N PRO A 65 3.61 -23.17 1.12
CA PRO A 65 2.49 -22.89 2.00
C PRO A 65 2.95 -22.75 3.45
N SER A 66 2.55 -21.66 4.09
CA SER A 66 2.67 -21.49 5.53
C SER A 66 1.48 -20.73 6.08
N ARG A 67 1.17 -20.97 7.37
CA ARG A 67 0.09 -20.28 8.08
C ARG A 67 0.32 -18.76 8.08
N VAL A 68 1.55 -18.32 8.36
CA VAL A 68 1.90 -16.90 8.38
C VAL A 68 1.73 -16.28 6.99
N THR A 69 2.11 -16.99 5.93
CA THR A 69 1.92 -16.50 4.56
C THR A 69 0.43 -16.39 4.21
N LEU A 70 -0.41 -17.33 4.65
CA LEU A 70 -1.87 -17.24 4.49
C LEU A 70 -2.46 -16.04 5.25
N GLN A 71 -1.99 -15.78 6.47
CA GLN A 71 -2.38 -14.59 7.23
C GLN A 71 -2.02 -13.30 6.47
N THR A 72 -0.82 -13.24 5.87
CA THR A 72 -0.44 -12.10 5.03
C THR A 72 -1.35 -11.95 3.80
N VAL A 73 -1.75 -13.04 3.15
CA VAL A 73 -2.73 -13.01 2.05
C VAL A 73 -4.06 -12.40 2.52
N LEU A 74 -4.59 -12.89 3.64
CA LEU A 74 -5.85 -12.39 4.22
C LEU A 74 -5.75 -10.91 4.65
N THR A 75 -4.60 -10.49 5.19
CA THR A 75 -4.29 -9.09 5.45
C THR A 75 -4.42 -8.25 4.18
N TYR A 76 -3.77 -8.64 3.08
CA TYR A 76 -3.85 -7.89 1.82
C TYR A 76 -5.26 -7.87 1.23
N VAL A 77 -6.03 -8.97 1.35
CA VAL A 77 -7.45 -8.97 0.97
C VAL A 77 -8.23 -7.92 1.77
N SER A 78 -8.06 -7.89 3.09
CA SER A 78 -8.75 -6.94 3.96
C SER A 78 -8.42 -5.48 3.61
N TRP A 79 -7.14 -5.15 3.43
CA TRP A 79 -6.72 -3.81 2.99
C TRP A 79 -7.23 -3.47 1.58
N THR A 80 -7.24 -4.43 0.66
CA THR A 80 -7.77 -4.24 -0.70
C THR A 80 -9.25 -3.83 -0.64
N VAL A 81 -10.06 -4.53 0.16
CA VAL A 81 -11.49 -4.21 0.35
C VAL A 81 -11.68 -2.84 0.99
N ALA A 82 -10.86 -2.50 2.00
CA ALA A 82 -10.91 -1.20 2.67
C ALA A 82 -10.63 -0.03 1.70
N ILE A 83 -9.56 -0.14 0.90
CA ILE A 83 -9.18 0.90 -0.07
C ILE A 83 -10.13 0.93 -1.26
N ALA A 84 -10.61 -0.22 -1.74
CA ALA A 84 -11.64 -0.27 -2.77
C ALA A 84 -12.92 0.44 -2.32
N SER A 85 -13.35 0.26 -1.07
CA SER A 85 -14.49 0.98 -0.50
C SER A 85 -14.26 2.50 -0.48
N CYS A 86 -13.05 2.94 -0.12
CA CYS A 86 -12.68 4.37 -0.14
C CYS A 86 -12.69 4.94 -1.57
N LEU A 87 -12.17 4.19 -2.54
CA LEU A 87 -12.22 4.58 -3.95
C LEU A 87 -13.65 4.68 -4.45
N MET A 88 -14.50 3.69 -4.13
CA MET A 88 -15.91 3.68 -4.53
C MET A 88 -16.68 4.87 -3.97
N VAL A 89 -16.48 5.24 -2.70
CA VAL A 89 -17.16 6.42 -2.14
C VAL A 89 -16.66 7.72 -2.77
N MET A 90 -15.36 7.82 -3.08
CA MET A 90 -14.82 9.01 -3.77
C MET A 90 -15.42 9.17 -5.16
N LEU A 91 -15.52 8.06 -5.92
CA LEU A 91 -16.17 8.04 -7.23
C LEU A 91 -17.67 8.37 -7.13
N TRP A 92 -18.37 7.80 -6.15
CA TRP A 92 -19.79 8.03 -5.92
C TRP A 92 -20.11 9.49 -5.59
N MET A 93 -19.29 10.11 -4.73
CA MET A 93 -19.49 11.50 -4.31
C MET A 93 -19.26 12.49 -5.45
N GLY A 94 -18.53 12.12 -6.51
CA GLY A 94 -18.30 12.98 -7.67
C GLY A 94 -17.48 14.24 -7.40
N ARG A 95 -16.85 14.34 -6.23
CA ARG A 95 -16.08 15.51 -5.80
C ARG A 95 -14.62 15.38 -6.25
N GLU A 96 -14.11 16.40 -6.94
CA GLU A 96 -12.70 16.48 -7.38
C GLU A 96 -12.22 15.22 -8.12
N LEU A 97 -13.00 14.73 -9.09
CA LEU A 97 -12.77 13.42 -9.73
C LEU A 97 -11.41 13.29 -10.43
N TRP A 98 -10.92 14.36 -11.05
CA TRP A 98 -9.61 14.33 -11.72
C TRP A 98 -9.05 15.75 -11.84
N ASP A 99 -7.86 15.98 -11.28
CA ASP A 99 -7.18 17.26 -11.38
C ASP A 99 -5.80 17.16 -12.08
N ILE A 100 -5.09 18.29 -12.14
CA ILE A 100 -3.75 18.33 -12.71
C ILE A 100 -2.75 17.46 -11.92
N LYS A 101 -2.93 17.30 -10.60
CA LYS A 101 -2.08 16.44 -9.77
C LYS A 101 -2.37 14.97 -10.05
N ASP A 102 -3.60 14.58 -10.36
CA ASP A 102 -3.91 13.24 -10.87
C ASP A 102 -3.20 12.96 -12.20
N THR A 103 -3.22 13.93 -13.11
CA THR A 103 -2.52 13.82 -14.40
C THR A 103 -1.00 13.66 -14.20
N VAL A 104 -0.40 14.50 -13.37
CA VAL A 104 1.04 14.40 -13.04
C VAL A 104 1.36 13.04 -12.41
N THR A 105 0.56 12.59 -11.46
CA THR A 105 0.74 11.28 -10.80
C THR A 105 0.67 10.15 -11.82
N ALA A 106 -0.36 10.13 -12.66
CA ALA A 106 -0.55 9.10 -13.67
C ALA A 106 0.60 9.07 -14.71
N VAL A 107 1.09 10.24 -15.14
CA VAL A 107 2.24 10.34 -16.05
C VAL A 107 3.51 9.82 -15.37
N LEU A 108 3.80 10.22 -14.14
CA LEU A 108 4.99 9.76 -13.41
C LEU A 108 4.96 8.24 -13.20
N VAL A 109 3.82 7.69 -12.78
CA VAL A 109 3.63 6.24 -12.65
C VAL A 109 3.79 5.55 -14.00
N GLY A 110 3.18 6.07 -15.07
CA GLY A 110 3.30 5.52 -16.43
C GLY A 110 4.75 5.47 -16.92
N LEU A 111 5.51 6.54 -16.73
CA LEU A 111 6.94 6.59 -17.06
C LEU A 111 7.76 5.59 -16.22
N ALA A 112 7.44 5.44 -14.93
CA ALA A 112 8.11 4.48 -14.06
C ALA A 112 7.78 3.02 -14.41
N VAL A 113 6.55 2.73 -14.85
CA VAL A 113 6.15 1.42 -15.41
C VAL A 113 6.95 1.12 -16.68
N ILE A 114 7.03 2.08 -17.61
CA ILE A 114 7.83 1.94 -18.84
C ILE A 114 9.31 1.69 -18.50
N PHE A 115 9.88 2.48 -17.59
CA PHE A 115 11.26 2.30 -17.14
C PHE A 115 11.50 0.91 -16.56
N THR A 116 10.60 0.43 -15.69
CA THR A 116 10.69 -0.90 -15.07
C THR A 116 10.62 -2.00 -16.11
N TRP A 117 9.71 -1.88 -17.08
CA TRP A 117 9.60 -2.81 -18.19
C TRP A 117 10.86 -2.84 -19.08
N LEU A 118 11.41 -1.68 -19.43
CA LEU A 118 12.65 -1.58 -20.20
C LEU A 118 13.83 -2.24 -19.47
N GLN A 119 13.95 -2.01 -18.16
CA GLN A 119 14.99 -2.64 -17.34
C GLN A 119 14.79 -4.15 -17.21
N ALA A 120 13.55 -4.62 -17.05
CA ALA A 120 13.24 -6.05 -17.05
C ALA A 120 13.65 -6.69 -18.38
N ARG A 121 13.29 -6.08 -19.51
CA ARG A 121 13.67 -6.55 -20.85
C ARG A 121 15.18 -6.58 -21.06
N ARG A 122 15.91 -5.53 -20.63
CA ARG A 122 17.38 -5.48 -20.69
C ARG A 122 18.05 -6.60 -19.88
N ARG A 123 17.41 -7.04 -18.78
CA ARG A 123 17.90 -8.11 -17.91
C ARG A 123 17.36 -9.50 -18.28
N GLY A 124 16.60 -9.62 -19.37
CA GLY A 124 15.97 -10.89 -19.77
C GLY A 124 14.92 -11.41 -18.78
N LEU A 125 14.36 -10.53 -17.94
CA LEU A 125 13.34 -10.91 -16.96
C LEU A 125 11.94 -10.77 -17.57
N PRO A 126 11.04 -11.76 -17.40
CA PRO A 126 9.65 -11.63 -17.81
C PRO A 126 8.91 -10.60 -16.94
N ILE A 127 7.86 -9.97 -17.46
CA ILE A 127 7.04 -9.00 -16.70
C ILE A 127 6.34 -9.63 -15.48
N THR A 128 6.16 -10.95 -15.51
CA THR A 128 5.60 -11.75 -14.42
C THR A 128 6.63 -12.13 -13.36
N ASP A 129 7.91 -11.76 -13.53
CA ASP A 129 8.94 -11.99 -12.52
C ASP A 129 8.57 -11.24 -11.22
N PRO A 130 8.66 -11.90 -10.05
CA PRO A 130 8.22 -11.28 -8.80
C PRO A 130 8.98 -10.01 -8.41
N LEU A 131 10.25 -9.87 -8.80
CA LEU A 131 11.00 -8.64 -8.52
C LEU A 131 10.52 -7.49 -9.41
N VAL A 132 10.17 -7.76 -10.67
CA VAL A 132 9.57 -6.77 -11.56
C VAL A 132 8.25 -6.29 -10.98
N SER A 133 7.38 -7.21 -10.53
CA SER A 133 6.15 -6.86 -9.81
C SER A 133 6.42 -6.05 -8.53
N GLY A 134 7.45 -6.40 -7.75
CA GLY A 134 7.86 -5.63 -6.57
C GLY A 134 8.25 -4.19 -6.90
N PHE A 135 9.02 -3.96 -7.96
CA PHE A 135 9.35 -2.60 -8.43
C PHE A 135 8.11 -1.84 -8.94
N LEU A 136 7.22 -2.51 -9.66
CA LEU A 136 5.94 -1.89 -10.06
C LEU A 136 5.14 -1.45 -8.83
N ALA A 137 5.05 -2.32 -7.80
CA ALA A 137 4.39 -1.97 -6.54
C ALA A 137 5.02 -0.74 -5.88
N VAL A 138 6.35 -0.64 -5.84
CA VAL A 138 7.07 0.56 -5.35
C VAL A 138 6.59 1.82 -6.07
N TRP A 139 6.43 1.79 -7.40
CA TRP A 139 5.98 2.96 -8.15
C TRP A 139 4.51 3.29 -7.92
N PHE A 140 3.65 2.29 -7.82
CA PHE A 140 2.22 2.46 -7.54
C PHE A 140 1.90 2.92 -6.11
N VAL A 141 2.85 2.87 -5.18
CA VAL A 141 2.67 3.40 -3.83
C VAL A 141 3.49 4.66 -3.58
N GLY A 142 4.77 4.65 -3.96
CA GLY A 142 5.71 5.71 -3.61
C GLY A 142 5.46 7.01 -4.35
N LEU A 143 5.35 6.97 -5.69
CA LEU A 143 5.14 8.19 -6.48
C LEU A 143 3.80 8.87 -6.13
N PRO A 144 2.67 8.14 -6.05
CA PRO A 144 1.39 8.72 -5.63
C PRO A 144 1.41 9.31 -4.22
N GLN A 145 2.14 8.70 -3.28
CA GLN A 145 2.28 9.27 -1.93
C GLN A 145 3.14 10.54 -1.91
N ILE A 146 4.19 10.62 -2.74
CA ILE A 146 4.97 11.85 -2.89
C ILE A 146 4.10 12.99 -3.47
N THR A 147 3.33 12.69 -4.51
CA THR A 147 2.41 13.69 -5.10
C THR A 147 1.27 14.05 -4.15
N LEU A 148 0.78 13.09 -3.34
CA LEU A 148 -0.19 13.33 -2.29
C LEU A 148 0.37 14.26 -1.22
N ALA A 149 1.59 14.01 -0.72
CA ALA A 149 2.25 14.89 0.24
C ALA A 149 2.38 16.32 -0.30
N TYR A 150 2.76 16.46 -1.57
CA TYR A 150 2.79 17.77 -2.23
C TYR A 150 1.40 18.42 -2.35
N LYS A 151 0.35 17.65 -2.68
CA LYS A 151 -1.03 18.15 -2.74
C LYS A 151 -1.45 18.65 -1.35
N ILE A 152 -1.30 17.83 -0.30
CA ILE A 152 -1.58 18.21 1.09
C ILE A 152 -0.85 19.50 1.46
N PHE A 153 0.44 19.61 1.11
CA PHE A 153 1.24 20.80 1.42
C PHE A 153 0.73 22.08 0.75
N THR A 154 0.09 21.96 -0.42
CA THR A 154 -0.34 23.11 -1.24
C THR A 154 -1.81 23.46 -1.08
N VAL A 155 -2.68 22.49 -0.79
CA VAL A 155 -4.13 22.71 -0.71
C VAL A 155 -4.74 22.34 0.65
N GLY A 156 -3.95 21.85 1.61
CA GLY A 156 -4.44 21.36 2.91
C GLY A 156 -4.72 19.86 2.91
N GLY A 157 -4.80 19.26 4.10
CA GLY A 157 -4.89 17.80 4.29
C GLY A 157 -6.19 17.29 4.91
N GLU A 158 -7.26 18.08 4.94
CA GLU A 158 -8.49 17.73 5.69
C GLU A 158 -9.17 16.46 5.18
N GLY A 159 -9.06 16.14 3.89
CA GLY A 159 -9.60 14.93 3.28
C GLY A 159 -8.89 13.65 3.69
N LEU A 160 -7.69 13.73 4.28
CA LEU A 160 -6.97 12.57 4.80
C LEU A 160 -7.26 12.42 6.30
N ALA A 161 -7.85 11.29 6.70
CA ALA A 161 -8.19 11.05 8.10
C ALA A 161 -6.93 10.78 8.94
N GLY A 162 -6.78 11.46 10.08
CA GLY A 162 -5.64 11.24 10.99
C GLY A 162 -5.50 9.79 11.48
N TRP A 163 -6.62 9.10 11.72
CA TRP A 163 -6.61 7.67 12.06
C TRP A 163 -6.09 6.79 10.92
N THR A 164 -6.25 7.20 9.67
CA THR A 164 -5.66 6.51 8.51
C THR A 164 -4.15 6.64 8.49
N LEU A 165 -3.60 7.79 8.87
CA LEU A 165 -2.14 7.99 8.98
C LEU A 165 -1.54 7.07 10.03
N LEU A 166 -2.08 7.10 11.25
CA LEU A 166 -1.58 6.30 12.37
C LEU A 166 -1.73 4.80 12.08
N ALA A 167 -2.92 4.37 11.65
CA ALA A 167 -3.15 2.98 11.29
C ALA A 167 -2.29 2.53 10.10
N GLY A 168 -1.96 3.45 9.19
CA GLY A 168 -1.01 3.24 8.11
C GLY A 168 0.38 2.85 8.63
N HIS A 169 1.00 3.68 9.48
CA HIS A 169 2.33 3.40 10.04
C HIS A 169 2.38 2.08 10.82
N VAL A 170 1.46 1.90 11.78
CA VAL A 170 1.41 0.66 12.58
C VAL A 170 1.14 -0.54 11.67
N GLY A 171 0.28 -0.36 10.66
CA GLY A 171 -0.05 -1.37 9.68
C GLY A 171 1.15 -1.76 8.81
N ILE A 172 1.90 -0.81 8.26
CA ILE A 172 3.05 -1.12 7.41
C ILE A 172 4.15 -1.82 8.22
N VAL A 173 4.50 -1.30 9.39
CA VAL A 173 5.54 -1.89 10.25
C VAL A 173 5.17 -3.31 10.68
N THR A 174 3.91 -3.56 11.04
CA THR A 174 3.47 -4.90 11.43
C THR A 174 3.37 -5.85 10.23
N ARG A 175 3.03 -5.38 9.01
CA ARG A 175 3.14 -6.18 7.78
C ARG A 175 4.59 -6.55 7.46
N LEU A 176 5.54 -5.62 7.61
CA LEU A 176 6.97 -5.93 7.49
C LEU A 176 7.41 -7.00 8.50
N GLY A 177 6.90 -6.92 9.73
CA GLY A 177 7.07 -7.97 10.74
C GLY A 177 6.50 -9.33 10.31
N GLN A 178 5.28 -9.36 9.76
CA GLN A 178 4.68 -10.60 9.24
C GLN A 178 5.47 -11.18 8.07
N LEU A 179 5.91 -10.34 7.12
CA LEU A 179 6.76 -10.77 6.01
C LEU A 179 8.08 -11.34 6.50
N TRP A 180 8.69 -10.71 7.51
CA TRP A 180 9.90 -11.24 8.15
C TRP A 180 9.68 -12.63 8.76
N PHE A 181 8.57 -12.84 9.48
CA PHE A 181 8.23 -14.16 10.00
C PHE A 181 7.99 -15.18 8.87
N ALA A 182 7.26 -14.78 7.82
CA ALA A 182 7.01 -15.63 6.66
C ALA A 182 8.31 -16.05 5.96
N ILE A 183 9.28 -15.14 5.84
CA ILE A 183 10.59 -15.43 5.26
C ILE A 183 11.40 -16.36 6.17
N ARG A 184 11.38 -16.15 7.49
CA ARG A 184 12.06 -17.03 8.45
C ARG A 184 11.46 -18.45 8.45
N GLU A 185 10.19 -18.60 8.11
CA GLU A 185 9.48 -19.89 8.06
C GLU A 185 9.60 -20.60 6.71
N ALA A 186 9.45 -19.86 5.59
CA ALA A 186 9.31 -20.41 4.24
C ALA A 186 10.36 -19.87 3.24
N GLY A 187 11.46 -19.31 3.75
CA GLY A 187 12.61 -18.88 2.96
C GLY A 187 12.48 -17.49 2.32
N TRP A 188 13.63 -16.99 1.86
CA TRP A 188 13.80 -15.65 1.27
C TRP A 188 13.64 -15.70 -0.27
N ASP A 189 12.45 -16.06 -0.76
CA ASP A 189 12.17 -16.15 -2.20
C ASP A 189 11.85 -14.80 -2.86
N ARG A 190 11.87 -14.76 -4.21
CA ARG A 190 11.67 -13.54 -5.00
C ARG A 190 10.32 -12.86 -4.75
N ASN A 191 9.25 -13.60 -4.44
CA ASN A 191 7.93 -13.01 -4.16
C ASN A 191 7.95 -12.26 -2.83
N ARG A 192 8.51 -12.87 -1.79
CA ARG A 192 8.66 -12.24 -0.46
C ARG A 192 9.61 -11.05 -0.51
N GLN A 193 10.67 -11.12 -1.31
CA GLN A 193 11.56 -9.99 -1.61
C GLN A 193 10.82 -8.82 -2.26
N GLY A 194 10.06 -9.08 -3.32
CA GLY A 194 9.27 -8.05 -4.00
C GLY A 194 8.26 -7.37 -3.07
N ALA A 195 7.57 -8.16 -2.24
CA ALA A 195 6.61 -7.63 -1.28
C ALA A 195 7.29 -6.76 -0.21
N ALA A 196 8.37 -7.26 0.40
CA ALA A 196 9.12 -6.53 1.43
C ALA A 196 9.70 -5.21 0.90
N LEU A 197 10.28 -5.23 -0.31
CA LEU A 197 10.80 -4.02 -0.96
C LEU A 197 9.71 -2.94 -1.10
N SER A 198 8.52 -3.34 -1.54
CA SER A 198 7.42 -2.41 -1.75
C SER A 198 6.82 -1.86 -0.45
N GLU A 199 6.76 -2.67 0.62
CA GLU A 199 6.31 -2.20 1.95
C GLU A 199 7.34 -1.25 2.59
N ILE A 200 8.64 -1.46 2.38
CA ILE A 200 9.67 -0.51 2.84
C ILE A 200 9.50 0.83 2.13
N ALA A 201 9.32 0.81 0.81
CA ALA A 201 9.06 2.03 0.05
C ALA A 201 7.78 2.73 0.54
N ASN A 202 6.72 1.94 0.78
CA ASN A 202 5.45 2.43 1.32
C ASN A 202 5.64 3.16 2.66
N GLU A 203 6.36 2.58 3.63
CA GLU A 203 6.61 3.27 4.91
C GLU A 203 7.40 4.57 4.72
N ALA A 204 8.45 4.52 3.90
CA ALA A 204 9.31 5.66 3.66
C ALA A 204 8.54 6.83 3.04
N THR A 205 7.67 6.57 2.06
CA THR A 205 6.85 7.62 1.44
C THR A 205 5.65 8.00 2.29
N TRP A 206 5.12 7.11 3.13
CA TRP A 206 4.03 7.43 4.05
C TRP A 206 4.48 8.39 5.15
N LEU A 207 5.73 8.31 5.60
CA LEU A 207 6.32 9.32 6.48
C LEU A 207 6.25 10.73 5.87
N LEU A 208 6.50 10.87 4.56
CA LEU A 208 6.41 12.17 3.89
C LEU A 208 4.97 12.71 3.87
N VAL A 209 3.99 11.83 3.63
CA VAL A 209 2.56 12.17 3.70
C VAL A 209 2.19 12.63 5.10
N THR A 210 2.62 11.91 6.13
CA THR A 210 2.37 12.27 7.53
C THR A 210 2.98 13.61 7.90
N LEU A 211 4.22 13.89 7.48
CA LEU A 211 4.86 15.19 7.73
C LEU A 211 4.12 16.34 7.04
N ALA A 212 3.72 16.16 5.77
CA ALA A 212 2.94 17.16 5.06
C ALA A 212 1.59 17.42 5.74
N TRP A 213 0.94 16.36 6.24
CA TRP A 213 -0.34 16.46 6.95
C TRP A 213 -0.20 17.14 8.30
N LEU A 214 0.80 16.80 9.12
CA LEU A 214 1.02 17.42 10.44
C LEU A 214 1.21 18.93 10.33
N ARG A 215 1.89 19.41 9.29
CA ARG A 215 2.07 20.83 9.01
C ARG A 215 0.76 21.59 8.75
N CYS A 216 -0.32 20.93 8.38
CA CYS A 216 -1.63 21.58 8.25
C CYS A 216 -2.29 21.88 9.61
N TRP A 217 -1.77 21.32 10.70
CA TRP A 217 -2.35 21.43 12.06
C TRP A 217 -1.42 22.13 13.07
N LEU A 218 -0.24 22.56 12.61
CA LEU A 218 0.74 23.36 13.35
C LEU A 218 0.72 24.80 12.84
#